data_AF-A0A939Y9X2-F1
#
_entry.id   AF-A0A939Y9X2-F1
#
_cell.length_a   1.000
_cell.length_b   1.000
_cell.length_c   1.000
_cell.angle_alpha   90.00
_cell.angle_beta   90.00
_cell.angle_gamma   90.00
#
_symmetry.space_group_name_H-M   'P 1'
#
loop_
_entity.id
_entity.type
_entity.pdbx_description
1 polymer ?
#
loop_
_entity_poly.entity_id
_entity_poly.type
_entity_poly.pdbx_seq_one_letter_code
_entity_poly.pdbx_strand_id
1 'polypeptide(L)'
;MKKLRIISLILAILLTVSLAVSCSNGGNENSEQPAGESSAEPASADDSVPGESSAEEVSRGPLDHLDDLALNGETITFLVENGASNSYGSVEIMPNEERGAEIAGSVLERNNLIEEKLGCTIEEIRTDNMTAALRNAVLDIPEFDIACPYLTTGAPLIMEDLFLNLYDYDDIINFDAP
;
A
#
# COMPACT_ATOMS: atom_id res chain seq x y z
N MET A 1 7.76 3.04 -21.49
CA MET A 1 8.16 1.72 -20.95
C MET A 1 8.69 1.80 -19.52
N LYS A 2 9.77 2.54 -19.20
CA LYS A 2 10.22 2.70 -17.79
C LYS A 2 9.19 3.39 -16.88
N LYS A 3 8.52 4.46 -17.35
CA LYS A 3 7.47 5.16 -16.58
C LYS A 3 6.26 4.25 -16.31
N LEU A 4 5.72 3.59 -17.34
CA LEU A 4 4.64 2.58 -17.19
C LEU A 4 4.95 1.45 -16.17
N ARG A 5 6.23 1.05 -16.06
CA ARG A 5 6.69 0.05 -15.08
C ARG A 5 6.75 0.57 -13.64
N ILE A 6 7.08 1.85 -13.49
CA ILE A 6 7.10 2.54 -12.19
C ILE A 6 5.66 2.74 -11.68
N ILE A 7 4.75 3.15 -12.58
CA ILE A 7 3.33 3.40 -12.28
C ILE A 7 2.60 2.15 -11.74
N SER A 8 2.77 1.01 -12.41
CA SER A 8 2.16 -0.27 -12.01
C SER A 8 2.61 -0.71 -10.61
N LEU A 9 3.88 -0.50 -10.31
CA LEU A 9 4.52 -0.87 -9.06
C LEU A 9 4.04 -0.02 -7.87
N ILE A 10 3.81 1.27 -8.09
CA ILE A 10 3.28 2.18 -7.06
C ILE A 10 1.84 1.84 -6.67
N LEU A 11 1.00 1.41 -7.62
CA LEU A 11 -0.38 1.03 -7.32
C LEU A 11 -0.46 -0.17 -6.35
N ALA A 12 0.47 -1.12 -6.47
CA ALA A 12 0.58 -2.26 -5.54
C ALA A 12 1.02 -1.84 -4.12
N ILE A 13 1.81 -0.77 -4.01
CA ILE A 13 2.28 -0.20 -2.74
C ILE A 13 1.14 0.42 -1.93
N LEU A 14 0.21 1.11 -2.59
CA LEU A 14 -0.87 1.81 -1.89
C LEU A 14 -1.96 0.90 -1.33
N LEU A 15 -2.18 -0.26 -1.96
CA LEU A 15 -3.21 -1.24 -1.59
C LEU A 15 -2.85 -2.12 -0.39
N THR A 16 -1.56 -2.23 -0.03
CA THR A 16 -1.07 -3.23 0.94
C THR A 16 -0.78 -2.67 2.34
N VAL A 17 -0.65 -1.34 2.51
CA VAL A 17 -0.35 -0.73 3.82
C VAL A 17 -1.59 -0.58 4.73
N SER A 18 -2.80 -0.79 4.22
CA SER A 18 -4.04 -0.74 5.02
C SER A 18 -4.21 -1.89 6.02
N LEU A 19 -3.32 -2.89 6.03
CA LEU A 19 -3.42 -4.08 6.88
C LEU A 19 -2.61 -4.00 8.19
N ALA A 20 -1.83 -2.94 8.43
CA ALA A 20 -0.95 -2.84 9.60
C ALA A 20 -1.54 -2.10 10.83
N VAL A 21 -2.78 -1.61 10.77
CA VAL A 21 -3.44 -0.93 11.93
C VAL A 21 -4.54 -1.81 12.52
N SER A 22 -4.18 -2.99 13.03
CA SER A 22 -5.01 -3.70 13.99
C SER A 22 -4.21 -4.75 14.76
N CYS A 23 -3.30 -4.30 15.64
CA CYS A 23 -2.88 -5.06 16.81
C CYS A 23 -2.13 -4.13 17.80
N SER A 24 -2.90 -3.33 18.53
CA SER A 24 -2.48 -2.84 19.85
C SER A 24 -3.64 -3.08 20.81
N ASN A 25 -3.74 -4.33 21.27
CA ASN A 25 -4.59 -4.69 22.41
C ASN A 25 -3.80 -4.43 23.69
N GLY A 26 -3.70 -3.15 24.06
CA GLY A 26 -3.10 -2.70 25.33
C GLY A 26 -4.18 -2.38 26.35
N GLY A 27 -4.93 -3.40 26.79
CA GLY A 27 -5.83 -3.28 27.93
C GLY A 27 -5.02 -3.04 29.20
N ASN A 28 -5.25 -1.92 29.88
CA ASN A 28 -4.69 -1.67 31.20
C ASN A 28 -5.78 -1.10 32.13
N GLU A 29 -6.53 -2.01 32.75
CA GLU A 29 -7.25 -1.72 33.99
C GLU A 29 -6.52 -2.44 35.13
N ASN A 30 -5.80 -1.64 35.90
CA ASN A 30 -5.65 -1.63 37.36
C ASN A 30 -5.48 -2.94 38.18
N SER A 31 -4.49 -2.85 39.08
CA SER A 31 -4.51 -3.30 40.49
C SER A 31 -3.92 -4.67 40.88
N GLU A 32 -2.83 -4.56 41.67
CA GLU A 32 -2.52 -5.29 42.90
C GLU A 32 -2.06 -6.78 42.85
N GLN A 33 -0.76 -6.96 43.07
CA GLN A 33 -0.11 -8.13 43.73
C GLN A 33 -0.62 -8.26 45.20
N PRO A 34 -0.43 -9.37 45.99
CA PRO A 34 0.51 -10.48 45.76
C PRO A 34 0.15 -11.90 46.30
N ALA A 35 1.11 -12.82 46.10
CA ALA A 35 1.54 -13.95 46.95
C ALA A 35 1.32 -15.37 46.39
N GLY A 36 2.39 -16.19 46.42
CA GLY A 36 2.31 -17.64 46.21
C GLY A 36 3.64 -18.32 45.82
N GLU A 37 4.21 -19.07 46.75
CA GLU A 37 5.52 -19.73 46.78
C GLU A 37 5.72 -20.98 45.86
N SER A 38 7.01 -21.24 45.56
CA SER A 38 7.69 -22.57 45.56
C SER A 38 7.86 -23.42 44.28
N SER A 39 9.12 -23.44 43.80
CA SER A 39 10.03 -24.60 43.63
C SER A 39 10.03 -25.50 42.38
N ALA A 40 11.27 -25.71 41.91
CA ALA A 40 11.88 -26.88 41.26
C ALA A 40 12.04 -26.93 39.72
N GLU A 41 13.27 -26.66 39.26
CA GLU A 41 13.97 -27.30 38.13
C GLU A 41 14.49 -28.72 38.51
N PRO A 42 15.13 -29.53 37.63
CA PRO A 42 15.26 -29.51 36.15
C PRO A 42 15.01 -30.90 35.50
N ALA A 43 14.97 -30.99 34.15
CA ALA A 43 15.37 -32.21 33.44
C ALA A 43 15.73 -31.93 31.98
N SER A 44 17.03 -32.06 31.68
CA SER A 44 17.61 -32.06 30.35
C SER A 44 17.24 -33.35 29.59
N ALA A 45 16.93 -33.23 28.30
CA ALA A 45 17.14 -34.30 27.33
C ALA A 45 17.60 -33.65 26.01
N ASP A 46 18.90 -33.79 25.76
CA ASP A 46 19.58 -33.61 24.50
C ASP A 46 19.16 -34.75 23.57
N ASP A 47 18.54 -34.42 22.43
CA ASP A 47 18.48 -35.29 21.26
C ASP A 47 18.79 -34.42 20.05
N SER A 48 20.04 -34.49 19.62
CA SER A 48 20.58 -33.77 18.48
C SER A 48 20.31 -34.57 17.21
N VAL A 49 19.43 -34.05 16.34
CA VAL A 49 19.31 -34.48 14.93
C VAL A 49 19.96 -33.42 14.03
N PRO A 50 20.92 -33.78 13.17
CA PRO A 50 21.59 -32.83 12.27
C PRO A 50 20.92 -32.75 10.89
N GLY A 51 20.76 -31.52 10.39
CA GLY A 51 20.26 -31.21 9.03
C GLY A 51 18.76 -30.92 9.06
N GLU A 52 18.24 -29.81 8.57
CA GLU A 52 18.66 -29.01 7.42
C GLU A 52 18.77 -27.53 7.79
N SER A 53 19.64 -26.80 7.11
CA SER A 53 19.54 -25.34 7.05
C SER A 53 18.21 -25.01 6.37
N SER A 54 17.12 -24.94 7.15
CA SER A 54 15.97 -24.16 6.75
C SER A 54 16.48 -22.73 6.67
N ALA A 55 16.83 -22.29 5.45
CA ALA A 55 16.77 -20.87 5.19
C ALA A 55 15.39 -20.45 5.66
N GLU A 56 15.32 -19.61 6.68
CA GLU A 56 14.07 -18.96 7.04
C GLU A 56 13.58 -18.33 5.72
N GLU A 57 12.50 -18.87 5.16
CA GLU A 57 11.76 -18.14 4.14
C GLU A 57 11.19 -16.93 4.89
N VAL A 58 12.00 -15.87 4.93
CA VAL A 58 11.57 -14.55 5.35
C VAL A 58 10.36 -14.28 4.49
N SER A 59 9.18 -14.21 5.11
CA SER A 59 7.92 -13.91 4.43
C SER A 59 8.11 -12.60 3.69
N ARG A 60 8.38 -12.69 2.39
CA ARG A 60 8.59 -11.53 1.54
C ARG A 60 7.22 -10.95 1.26
N GLY A 61 6.96 -9.76 1.77
CA GLY A 61 5.82 -8.97 1.35
C GLY A 61 5.85 -8.74 -0.16
N PRO A 62 4.73 -8.32 -0.77
CA PRO A 62 4.57 -8.14 -2.23
C PRO A 62 5.56 -7.18 -2.89
N LEU A 63 6.43 -6.52 -2.12
CA LEU A 63 7.30 -5.44 -2.54
C LEU A 63 8.73 -5.57 -2.00
N ASP A 64 9.02 -6.62 -1.23
CA ASP A 64 10.34 -6.81 -0.61
C ASP A 64 11.43 -7.13 -1.64
N HIS A 65 11.04 -7.50 -2.86
CA HIS A 65 11.97 -7.64 -3.99
C HIS A 65 12.33 -6.30 -4.66
N LEU A 66 11.76 -5.18 -4.19
CA LEU A 66 11.92 -3.85 -4.78
C LEU A 66 12.81 -2.93 -3.95
N ASP A 67 13.53 -3.47 -2.96
CA ASP A 67 14.40 -2.70 -2.06
C ASP A 67 15.48 -1.88 -2.78
N ASP A 68 15.85 -2.27 -4.00
CA ASP A 68 16.83 -1.56 -4.84
C ASP A 68 16.21 -0.53 -5.80
N LEU A 69 14.89 -0.32 -5.77
CA LEU A 69 14.22 0.61 -6.68
C LEU A 69 14.29 2.06 -6.18
N ALA A 70 14.98 2.91 -6.94
CA ALA A 70 14.99 4.36 -6.74
C ALA A 70 14.30 5.09 -7.90
N LEU A 71 13.36 5.97 -7.57
CA LEU A 71 12.60 6.81 -8.50
C LEU A 71 13.26 8.18 -8.73
N ASN A 72 14.39 8.46 -8.08
CA ASN A 72 15.29 9.58 -8.37
C ASN A 72 14.60 10.97 -8.36
N GLY A 73 13.65 11.16 -7.46
CA GLY A 73 12.91 12.42 -7.29
C GLY A 73 11.76 12.61 -8.28
N GLU A 74 11.30 11.56 -8.97
CA GLU A 74 10.09 11.65 -9.79
C GLU A 74 8.85 11.88 -8.90
N THR A 75 7.91 12.68 -9.41
CA THR A 75 6.58 12.83 -8.83
C THR A 75 5.66 11.78 -9.41
N ILE A 76 4.86 11.19 -8.53
CA ILE A 76 3.82 10.22 -8.82
C ILE A 76 2.49 10.92 -8.60
N THR A 77 1.72 11.08 -9.67
CA THR A 77 0.48 11.85 -9.61
C THR A 77 -0.75 10.97 -9.75
N PHE A 78 -1.65 11.05 -8.77
CA PHE A 78 -2.93 10.33 -8.74
C PHE A 78 -4.06 11.21 -9.23
N LEU A 79 -4.80 10.78 -10.26
CA LEU A 79 -6.08 11.36 -10.61
C LEU A 79 -7.17 10.72 -9.75
N VAL A 80 -7.88 11.55 -8.97
CA VAL A 80 -8.98 11.11 -8.11
C VAL A 80 -10.26 11.88 -8.42
N GLU A 81 -11.42 11.26 -8.18
CA GLU A 81 -12.69 11.95 -8.31
C GLU A 81 -12.84 13.03 -7.23
N ASN A 82 -13.23 14.24 -7.65
CA ASN A 82 -13.63 15.29 -6.74
C ASN A 82 -14.96 14.87 -6.13
N GLY A 83 -14.98 14.59 -4.82
CA GLY A 83 -16.07 13.96 -4.08
C GLY A 83 -17.34 14.82 -3.94
N ALA A 84 -17.83 15.42 -5.03
CA ALA A 84 -19.03 16.26 -5.10
C ALA A 84 -20.29 15.53 -4.59
N SER A 85 -20.28 14.20 -4.60
CA SER A 85 -21.21 13.39 -3.82
C SER A 85 -20.55 13.04 -2.48
N ASN A 86 -21.05 13.63 -1.38
CA ASN A 86 -20.55 13.45 -0.01
C ASN A 86 -20.43 11.99 0.49
N SER A 87 -20.79 10.99 -0.33
CA SER A 87 -20.76 9.56 -0.01
C SER A 87 -19.36 8.95 -0.03
N TYR A 88 -18.45 9.45 -0.87
CA TYR A 88 -17.07 8.96 -0.96
C TYR A 88 -16.23 10.05 -1.63
N GLY A 89 -14.97 10.16 -1.24
CA GLY A 89 -13.99 11.02 -1.87
C GLY A 89 -12.64 10.47 -1.47
N SER A 90 -11.76 10.23 -2.43
CA SER A 90 -10.47 9.59 -2.17
C SER A 90 -9.71 10.35 -1.09
N VAL A 91 -9.64 9.75 0.10
CA VAL A 91 -8.92 10.22 1.29
C VAL A 91 -7.72 9.33 1.58
N GLU A 92 -7.69 8.17 0.93
CA GLU A 92 -6.64 7.18 0.98
C GLU A 92 -5.40 7.55 0.15
N ILE A 93 -5.40 8.68 -0.57
CA ILE A 93 -4.27 9.08 -1.42
C ILE A 93 -3.46 10.18 -0.72
N MET A 94 -4.09 11.32 -0.43
CA MET A 94 -3.48 12.43 0.31
C MET A 94 -4.15 12.66 1.67
N PRO A 95 -3.39 13.10 2.70
CA PRO A 95 -3.93 13.33 4.03
C PRO A 95 -5.02 14.40 4.02
N ASN A 96 -6.15 14.10 4.65
CA ASN A 96 -7.31 15.00 4.73
C ASN A 96 -7.87 15.05 6.15
N GLU A 97 -7.55 16.12 6.88
CA GLU A 97 -7.97 16.27 8.28
C GLU A 97 -9.48 16.44 8.46
N GLU A 98 -10.21 16.95 7.46
CA GLU A 98 -11.68 17.10 7.51
C GLU A 98 -12.40 15.75 7.60
N ARG A 99 -11.69 14.67 7.25
CA ARG A 99 -12.21 13.30 7.19
C ARG A 99 -11.74 12.44 8.37
N GLY A 100 -10.95 13.01 9.27
CA GLY A 100 -10.50 12.40 10.52
C GLY A 100 -8.98 12.46 10.68
N ALA A 101 -8.51 12.97 11.82
CA ALA A 101 -7.09 13.16 12.09
C ALA A 101 -6.28 11.83 12.10
N GLU A 102 -6.89 10.74 12.56
CA GLU A 102 -6.25 9.42 12.59
C GLU A 102 -5.99 8.90 11.16
N ILE A 103 -7.00 8.97 10.29
CA ILE A 103 -6.87 8.55 8.88
C ILE A 103 -5.85 9.44 8.17
N ALA A 104 -5.92 10.76 8.36
CA ALA A 104 -4.96 11.68 7.77
C ALA A 104 -3.53 11.40 8.24
N GLY A 105 -3.33 11.10 9.53
CA GLY A 105 -2.04 10.73 10.10
C GLY A 105 -1.48 9.45 9.49
N SER A 106 -2.30 8.39 9.37
CA SER A 106 -1.88 7.13 8.75
C SER A 106 -1.53 7.28 7.26
N VAL A 107 -2.29 8.10 6.52
CA VAL A 107 -2.01 8.38 5.11
C VAL A 107 -0.70 9.16 4.95
N LEU A 108 -0.47 10.15 5.82
CA LEU A 108 0.78 10.91 5.83
C LEU A 108 1.99 10.02 6.15
N GLU A 109 1.89 9.21 7.21
CA GLU A 109 2.96 8.28 7.59
C GLU A 109 3.28 7.31 6.46
N ARG A 110 2.25 6.71 5.84
CA ARG A 110 2.43 5.84 4.68
C ARG A 110 3.13 6.58 3.54
N ASN A 111 2.68 7.78 3.17
CA ASN A 111 3.26 8.51 2.05
C ASN A 111 4.73 8.84 2.33
N ASN A 112 5.07 9.30 3.54
CA ASN A 112 6.45 9.56 3.94
C ASN A 112 7.34 8.31 3.83
N LEU A 113 6.85 7.14 4.28
CA LEU A 113 7.58 5.88 4.19
C LEU A 113 7.86 5.49 2.73
N ILE A 114 6.88 5.66 1.85
CA ILE A 114 7.03 5.35 0.42
C ILE A 114 7.99 6.33 -0.25
N GLU A 115 7.80 7.63 -0.01
CA GLU A 115 8.63 8.70 -0.57
C GLU A 115 10.10 8.57 -0.12
N GLU A 116 10.36 8.23 1.14
CA GLU A 116 11.70 7.97 1.64
C GLU A 116 12.31 6.71 1.01
N LYS A 117 11.56 5.59 1.01
CA LYS A 117 12.06 4.31 0.50
C LYS A 117 12.38 4.38 -0.99
N LEU A 118 11.52 5.02 -1.78
CA LEU A 118 11.64 5.07 -3.24
C LEU A 118 12.32 6.33 -3.76
N GLY A 119 12.51 7.35 -2.92
CA GLY A 119 13.00 8.66 -3.36
C GLY A 119 12.08 9.30 -4.40
N CYS A 120 10.79 9.46 -4.08
CA CYS A 120 9.78 10.07 -4.94
C CYS A 120 8.93 11.10 -4.17
N THR A 121 7.96 11.70 -4.85
CA THR A 121 6.89 12.51 -4.24
C THR A 121 5.52 11.99 -4.70
N ILE A 122 4.54 11.96 -3.82
CA ILE A 122 3.15 11.58 -4.11
C ILE A 122 2.28 12.82 -4.15
N GLU A 123 1.53 13.00 -5.24
CA GLU A 123 0.58 14.09 -5.42
C GLU A 123 -0.78 13.59 -5.90
N GLU A 124 -1.84 14.40 -5.73
CA GLU A 124 -3.16 14.12 -6.30
C GLU A 124 -3.68 15.30 -7.13
N ILE A 125 -4.40 14.97 -8.20
CA ILE A 125 -5.22 15.87 -9.00
C ILE A 125 -6.69 15.44 -8.82
N ARG A 126 -7.56 16.38 -8.47
CA ARG A 126 -9.00 16.14 -8.33
C ARG A 126 -9.74 16.54 -9.60
N THR A 127 -10.65 15.69 -10.08
CA THR A 127 -11.47 15.96 -11.27
C THR A 127 -12.96 15.75 -11.01
N ASP A 128 -13.80 16.63 -11.54
CA ASP A 128 -15.26 16.45 -11.56
C ASP A 128 -15.73 15.53 -12.69
N ASN A 129 -14.85 15.17 -13.63
CA ASN A 129 -15.19 14.36 -14.80
C ASN A 129 -14.10 13.34 -15.12
N MET A 130 -14.06 12.30 -14.29
CA MET A 130 -13.11 11.20 -14.41
C MET A 130 -13.20 10.47 -15.76
N THR A 131 -14.41 10.22 -16.27
CA THR A 131 -14.58 9.58 -17.58
C THR A 131 -13.93 10.37 -18.71
N ALA A 132 -14.10 11.69 -18.74
CA ALA A 132 -13.46 12.52 -19.76
C ALA A 132 -11.94 12.56 -19.59
N ALA A 133 -11.45 12.67 -18.36
CA ALA A 133 -10.02 12.67 -18.06
C ALA A 133 -9.34 11.36 -18.53
N LEU A 134 -9.93 10.21 -18.24
CA LEU A 134 -9.42 8.90 -18.67
C LEU A 134 -9.38 8.76 -20.19
N ARG A 135 -10.44 9.18 -20.90
CA ARG A 135 -10.46 9.14 -22.36
C ARG A 135 -9.47 10.10 -23.00
N ASN A 136 -9.19 11.23 -22.36
CA ASN A 136 -8.20 12.18 -22.87
C ASN A 136 -6.76 11.68 -22.63
N ALA A 137 -6.52 10.87 -21.60
CA ALA A 137 -5.20 10.33 -21.26
C ALA A 137 -4.61 9.40 -22.33
N VAL A 138 -5.43 8.85 -23.23
CA VAL A 138 -4.93 8.05 -24.38
C VAL A 138 -4.68 8.89 -25.63
N LEU A 139 -5.13 10.15 -25.64
CA LEU A 139 -4.96 11.07 -26.78
C LEU A 139 -3.71 11.94 -26.66
N ASP A 140 -3.23 12.17 -25.43
CA ASP A 140 -2.03 12.95 -25.12
C ASP A 140 -1.31 12.36 -23.90
N ILE A 141 -0.12 12.86 -23.56
CA ILE A 141 0.58 12.49 -22.33
C ILE A 141 -0.25 12.99 -21.14
N PRO A 142 -0.75 12.10 -20.26
CA PRO A 142 -1.54 12.52 -19.12
C PRO A 142 -0.69 13.28 -18.10
N GLU A 143 -1.33 14.20 -17.37
CA GLU A 143 -0.74 14.90 -16.22
C GLU A 143 -0.68 14.02 -14.96
N PHE A 144 -1.19 12.79 -15.05
CA PHE A 144 -1.25 11.82 -13.97
C PHE A 144 -0.66 10.48 -14.40
N ASP A 145 -0.20 9.73 -13.42
CA ASP A 145 0.35 8.40 -13.57
C ASP A 145 -0.70 7.32 -13.32
N ILE A 146 -1.50 7.53 -12.27
CA ILE A 146 -2.47 6.55 -11.77
C ILE A 146 -3.84 7.21 -11.71
N ALA A 147 -4.88 6.51 -12.15
CA ALA A 147 -6.25 6.95 -11.95
C ALA A 147 -6.97 6.06 -10.93
N CYS A 148 -7.68 6.69 -10.01
CA CYS A 148 -8.52 6.05 -9.00
C CYS A 148 -10.00 6.41 -9.24
N PRO A 149 -10.62 5.93 -10.33
CA PRO A 149 -12.03 6.14 -10.58
C PRO A 149 -12.88 5.36 -9.58
N TYR A 150 -14.11 5.81 -9.33
CA TYR A 150 -15.09 4.93 -8.69
C TYR A 150 -15.34 3.71 -9.56
N LEU A 151 -15.62 2.57 -8.95
CA LEU A 151 -15.86 1.33 -9.70
C LEU A 151 -16.99 1.51 -10.73
N THR A 152 -18.03 2.29 -10.37
CA THR A 152 -19.14 2.64 -11.27
C THR A 152 -18.73 3.50 -12.46
N THR A 153 -17.63 4.26 -12.34
CA THR A 153 -17.04 5.08 -13.39
C THR A 153 -16.04 4.29 -14.23
N GLY A 154 -15.15 3.53 -13.59
CA GLY A 154 -14.05 2.81 -14.24
C GLY A 154 -14.49 1.53 -14.93
N ALA A 155 -15.36 0.71 -14.33
CA ALA A 155 -15.73 -0.59 -14.87
C ALA A 155 -16.34 -0.54 -16.29
N PRO A 156 -17.23 0.41 -16.63
CA PRO A 156 -17.74 0.57 -17.99
C PRO A 156 -16.65 0.89 -19.04
N LEU A 157 -15.53 1.48 -18.60
CA LEU A 157 -14.44 1.93 -19.46
C LEU A 157 -13.38 0.85 -19.73
N ILE A 158 -13.46 -0.32 -19.07
CA ILE A 158 -12.50 -1.42 -19.26
C ILE A 158 -12.43 -1.86 -20.73
N MET A 159 -13.57 -1.86 -21.43
CA MET A 159 -13.65 -2.27 -22.84
C MET A 159 -13.04 -1.25 -23.82
N GLU A 160 -12.71 -0.05 -23.34
CA GLU A 160 -12.12 1.04 -24.14
C GLU A 160 -10.58 1.00 -24.16
N ASP A 161 -9.96 -0.03 -23.58
CA ASP A 161 -8.50 -0.21 -23.53
C ASP A 161 -7.76 0.97 -22.85
N LEU A 162 -8.40 1.59 -21.86
CA LEU A 162 -7.86 2.75 -21.12
C LEU A 162 -7.01 2.37 -19.91
N PHE A 163 -6.96 1.09 -19.53
CA PHE A 163 -6.28 0.62 -18.32
C PHE A 163 -5.22 -0.41 -18.66
N LEU A 164 -4.09 -0.35 -17.95
CA LEU A 164 -3.09 -1.40 -18.02
C LEU A 164 -3.61 -2.66 -17.31
N ASN A 165 -3.44 -3.81 -17.94
CA ASN A 165 -3.62 -5.09 -17.27
C ASN A 165 -2.39 -5.36 -16.38
N LEU A 166 -2.56 -5.29 -15.07
CA LEU A 166 -1.44 -5.44 -14.13
C LEU A 166 -0.83 -6.85 -14.15
N TYR A 167 -1.60 -7.86 -14.57
CA TYR A 167 -1.09 -9.23 -14.75
C TYR A 167 -0.04 -9.34 -15.86
N ASP A 168 0.03 -8.38 -16.79
CA ASP A 168 1.07 -8.35 -17.82
C ASP A 168 2.44 -7.91 -17.25
N TYR A 169 2.51 -7.61 -15.95
CA TYR A 169 3.69 -7.15 -15.22
C TYR A 169 3.99 -8.05 -14.00
N ASP A 170 3.72 -9.35 -14.11
CA ASP A 170 4.04 -10.36 -13.08
C ASP A 170 5.55 -10.53 -12.81
N ASP A 171 6.39 -10.04 -13.73
CA ASP A 171 7.84 -9.90 -13.56
C ASP A 171 8.23 -8.76 -12.58
N ILE A 172 7.29 -7.87 -12.29
CA ILE A 172 7.47 -6.68 -11.45
C ILE A 172 6.61 -6.76 -10.19
N ILE A 173 5.39 -7.31 -10.29
CA ILE A 173 4.44 -7.45 -9.18
C ILE A 173 4.28 -8.92 -8.85
N ASN A 174 4.65 -9.30 -7.63
CA ASN A 174 4.40 -10.65 -7.13
C ASN A 174 2.97 -10.76 -6.59
N PHE A 175 2.04 -11.15 -7.46
CA PHE A 175 0.62 -11.34 -7.08
C PHE A 175 0.37 -12.55 -6.16
N ASP A 176 1.34 -13.44 -6.02
CA ASP A 176 1.26 -14.61 -5.14
C ASP A 176 1.83 -14.35 -3.74
N ALA A 177 2.37 -13.14 -3.49
CA ALA A 177 2.86 -12.76 -2.18
C ALA A 177 1.71 -12.64 -1.15
N PRO A 178 1.93 -13.05 0.11
CA PRO A 178 0.90 -13.08 1.15
C PRO A 178 0.44 -11.69 1.63
#